data_AF-A0A845ZG91-F1
#
_entry.id   AF-A0A845ZG91-F1
#
_cell.length_a   1.000
_cell.length_b   1.000
_cell.length_c   1.000
_cell.angle_alpha   90.00
_cell.angle_beta   90.00
_cell.angle_gamma   90.00
#
_symmetry.space_group_name_H-M   'P 1'
#
loop_
_entity.id
_entity.type
_entity.pdbx_description
1 polymer ?
#
loop_
_entity_poly.entity_id
_entity_poly.type
_entity_poly.pdbx_seq_one_letter_code
_entity_poly.pdbx_strand_id
1 'polypeptide(L)'
;MSKLFNLLTDLALDPNKQSVFINNPSSVMDEVGLSEAEQTAIISKEPAKISALFADKQVPLAVTTADPGPDPLPDPDPFPIPDPDPSPSEEPTPNFN
;
A
#
# COMPACT_ATOMS: atom_id res chain seq x y z
N MET A 1 7.26 -25.08 7.34
CA MET A 1 6.29 -24.10 6.79
C MET A 1 6.34 -24.16 5.26
N SER A 2 5.26 -23.83 4.55
CA SER A 2 5.26 -23.81 3.08
C SER A 2 6.07 -22.63 2.52
N LYS A 3 6.88 -22.89 1.49
CA LYS A 3 7.70 -21.88 0.81
C LYS A 3 6.85 -20.74 0.24
N LEU A 4 5.71 -21.09 -0.37
CA LEU A 4 4.73 -20.14 -0.88
C LEU A 4 4.20 -19.20 0.21
N PHE A 5 3.89 -19.73 1.39
CA PHE A 5 3.41 -18.91 2.50
C PHE A 5 4.48 -17.92 2.98
N ASN A 6 5.72 -18.38 3.11
CA ASN A 6 6.83 -17.51 3.50
C ASN A 6 7.05 -16.40 2.47
N LEU A 7 7.02 -16.72 1.17
CA LEU A 7 7.13 -15.72 0.11
C LEU A 7 5.99 -14.69 0.19
N LEU A 8 4.74 -15.13 0.29
CA LEU A 8 3.59 -14.22 0.38
C LEU A 8 3.65 -13.34 1.63
N THR A 9 4.12 -13.89 2.75
CA THR A 9 4.33 -13.14 4.00
C THR A 9 5.43 -12.08 3.82
N ASP A 10 6.55 -12.46 3.23
CA ASP A 10 7.65 -11.53 2.94
C ASP A 10 7.21 -10.40 2.01
N LEU A 11 6.43 -10.71 0.97
CA LEU A 11 5.87 -9.71 0.08
C LEU A 11 4.86 -8.81 0.79
N ALA A 12 4.09 -9.32 1.75
CA ALA A 12 3.16 -8.50 2.52
C ALA A 12 3.88 -7.51 3.47
N LEU A 13 5.07 -7.86 3.96
CA LEU A 13 5.79 -7.08 4.97
C LEU A 13 6.87 -6.14 4.38
N ASP A 14 7.44 -6.44 3.22
CA ASP A 14 8.58 -5.70 2.65
C ASP A 14 8.29 -5.11 1.26
N PRO A 15 8.10 -3.78 1.15
CA PRO A 15 7.87 -3.09 -0.12
C PRO A 15 9.01 -3.23 -1.14
N ASN A 16 10.25 -3.42 -0.69
CA ASN A 16 11.38 -3.65 -1.60
C ASN A 16 11.26 -5.02 -2.26
N LYS A 17 10.87 -6.04 -1.49
CA LYS A 17 10.60 -7.38 -2.03
C LYS A 17 9.42 -7.37 -3.00
N GLN A 18 8.37 -6.58 -2.73
CA GLN A 18 7.28 -6.38 -3.70
C GLN A 18 7.80 -5.81 -5.02
N SER A 19 8.66 -4.78 -4.95
CA SER A 19 9.23 -4.14 -6.14
C SER A 19 10.09 -5.10 -6.96
N VAL A 20 10.94 -5.89 -6.30
CA VAL A 20 11.76 -6.93 -6.96
C VAL A 20 10.87 -7.99 -7.60
N PHE A 21 9.85 -8.44 -6.88
CA PHE A 21 8.90 -9.44 -7.36
C PHE A 21 8.09 -8.96 -8.57
N ILE A 22 7.68 -7.69 -8.61
CA ILE A 22 6.97 -7.10 -9.76
C ILE A 22 7.85 -7.10 -11.01
N ASN A 23 9.14 -6.78 -10.85
CA ASN A 23 10.07 -6.68 -11.96
C ASN A 23 10.53 -8.05 -12.50
N ASN A 24 10.76 -9.02 -11.61
CA ASN A 24 11.30 -10.34 -11.98
C ASN A 24 10.62 -11.48 -11.20
N PRO A 25 9.31 -11.72 -11.40
CA PRO A 25 8.55 -12.67 -10.60
C PRO A 25 9.10 -14.10 -10.72
N SER A 26 9.39 -14.57 -11.94
CA SER A 26 9.88 -15.94 -12.18
C SER A 26 11.20 -16.21 -11.45
N SER A 27 12.17 -15.28 -11.54
CA SER A 27 13.46 -15.42 -10.86
C SER A 27 13.30 -15.50 -9.35
N VAL A 28 12.43 -14.68 -8.76
CA VAL A 28 12.18 -14.71 -7.32
C VAL A 28 11.54 -16.03 -6.93
N MET A 29 10.53 -16.51 -7.68
CA MET A 29 9.84 -17.76 -7.39
C MET A 29 10.75 -19.00 -7.51
N ASP A 30 11.67 -19.00 -8.48
CA ASP A 30 12.68 -20.03 -8.65
C ASP A 30 13.71 -20.00 -7.51
N GLU A 31 14.13 -18.81 -7.06
CA GLU A 31 15.07 -18.64 -5.94
C GLU A 31 14.53 -19.22 -4.63
N VAL A 32 13.25 -18.98 -4.32
CA VAL A 32 12.58 -19.64 -3.16
C VAL A 32 12.30 -21.12 -3.41
N GLY A 33 12.44 -21.60 -4.64
CA GLY A 33 12.22 -22.98 -5.06
C GLY A 33 10.76 -23.39 -4.96
N LEU A 34 9.86 -22.57 -5.49
CA LEU A 34 8.44 -22.90 -5.66
C LEU A 34 8.24 -23.96 -6.73
N SER A 35 7.25 -24.83 -6.53
CA SER A 35 6.83 -25.80 -7.54
C SER A 35 6.11 -25.12 -8.72
N GLU A 36 6.11 -25.75 -9.89
CA GLU A 36 5.48 -25.23 -11.10
C GLU A 36 3.99 -24.89 -10.90
N ALA A 37 3.27 -25.68 -10.11
CA ALA A 37 1.87 -25.43 -9.76
C ALA A 37 1.70 -24.15 -8.92
N GLU A 38 2.58 -23.92 -7.95
CA GLU A 38 2.59 -22.71 -7.11
C GLU A 38 2.95 -21.47 -7.93
N GLN A 39 3.97 -21.58 -8.79
CA GLN A 39 4.37 -20.50 -9.69
C GLN A 39 3.23 -20.12 -10.64
N THR A 40 2.58 -21.11 -11.25
CA THR A 40 1.46 -20.91 -12.17
C THR A 40 0.28 -20.22 -11.48
N ALA A 41 -0.04 -20.62 -10.24
CA ALA A 41 -1.10 -19.97 -9.49
C ALA A 41 -0.79 -18.50 -9.20
N ILE A 42 0.44 -18.17 -8.80
CA ILE A 42 0.85 -16.78 -8.59
C ILE A 42 0.83 -15.98 -9.90
N ILE A 43 1.37 -16.52 -11.00
CA ILE A 43 1.42 -15.86 -12.32
C ILE A 43 0.01 -15.60 -12.85
N SER A 44 -0.93 -16.53 -12.63
CA SER A 44 -2.33 -16.35 -13.04
C SER A 44 -3.02 -15.18 -12.33
N LYS A 45 -2.47 -14.68 -11.21
CA LYS A 45 -3.07 -13.63 -10.37
C LYS A 45 -4.50 -13.94 -9.93
N GLU A 46 -4.88 -15.22 -9.93
CA GLU A 46 -6.20 -15.67 -9.55
C GLU A 46 -6.22 -16.03 -8.05
N PRO A 47 -6.90 -15.26 -7.21
CA PRO A 47 -6.90 -15.49 -5.76
C PRO A 47 -7.50 -16.86 -5.41
N ALA A 48 -8.46 -17.37 -6.19
CA ALA A 48 -9.03 -18.68 -6.00
C ALA A 48 -8.00 -19.81 -6.18
N LYS A 49 -7.14 -19.73 -7.19
CA LYS A 49 -6.08 -20.73 -7.44
C LYS A 49 -5.01 -20.70 -6.34
N ILE A 50 -4.63 -19.50 -5.91
CA ILE A 50 -3.69 -19.33 -4.79
C ILE A 50 -4.30 -19.91 -3.51
N SER A 51 -5.58 -19.63 -3.24
CA SER A 51 -6.29 -20.15 -2.06
C SER A 51 -6.43 -21.68 -2.08
N ALA A 52 -6.65 -22.28 -3.25
CA ALA A 52 -6.74 -23.72 -3.41
C ALA A 52 -5.43 -24.45 -3.00
N LEU A 53 -4.26 -23.84 -3.24
CA LEU A 53 -2.96 -24.39 -2.81
C LEU A 53 -2.80 -24.46 -1.28
N PHE A 54 -3.62 -23.70 -0.57
CA PHE A 54 -3.69 -23.70 0.88
C PHE A 54 -4.86 -24.51 1.43
N ALA A 55 -5.79 -25.00 0.61
CA ALA A 55 -6.99 -25.70 1.10
C ALA A 55 -6.66 -26.97 1.92
N ASP A 56 -5.57 -27.66 1.58
CA ASP A 56 -5.10 -28.84 2.32
C ASP A 56 -4.27 -28.50 3.57
N LYS A 57 -3.87 -27.24 3.74
CA LYS A 57 -3.09 -26.76 4.89
C LYS A 57 -4.02 -25.88 5.72
N GLN A 58 -4.25 -26.22 6.98
CA GLN A 58 -4.86 -25.28 7.91
C GLN A 58 -3.91 -24.10 8.14
N VAL A 59 -3.91 -23.13 7.22
CA VAL A 59 -3.30 -21.83 7.42
C VAL A 59 -4.39 -21.01 8.08
N PRO A 60 -4.21 -20.52 9.31
CA PRO A 60 -5.13 -19.56 9.86
C PRO A 60 -5.19 -18.40 8.87
N LEU A 61 -6.35 -18.22 8.23
CA LEU A 61 -6.59 -17.04 7.41
C LEU A 61 -6.28 -15.85 8.32
N ALA A 62 -5.43 -14.93 7.87
CA ALA A 62 -5.18 -13.69 8.60
C ALA A 62 -6.47 -12.88 8.56
N VAL A 63 -7.39 -13.21 9.46
CA VAL A 63 -8.63 -12.46 9.64
C VAL A 63 -8.22 -11.19 10.37
N THR A 64 -8.00 -10.12 9.61
CA THR A 64 -7.93 -8.76 10.15
C THR A 64 -9.30 -8.41 10.72
N THR A 65 -9.55 -8.81 11.98
CA THR A 65 -10.79 -8.54 12.73
C THR A 65 -10.69 -7.28 13.58
N ALA A 66 -9.51 -6.67 13.68
CA ALA A 66 -9.34 -5.44 14.42
C ALA A 66 -9.48 -4.24 13.48
N ASP A 67 -10.61 -3.56 13.56
CA ASP A 67 -10.68 -2.13 13.27
C ASP A 67 -9.55 -1.44 14.07
N PRO A 68 -8.64 -0.65 13.44
CA PRO A 68 -7.54 0.03 14.13
C PRO A 68 -7.99 0.90 15.32
N GLY A 69 -9.29 1.12 15.47
CA GLY A 69 -9.87 1.98 16.47
C GLY A 69 -9.76 3.44 16.04
N PRO A 70 -10.54 4.34 16.66
CA PRO A 70 -10.44 5.77 16.40
C PRO A 70 -9.03 6.28 16.71
N ASP A 71 -8.56 7.27 15.95
CA ASP A 71 -7.32 7.99 16.26
C ASP A 71 -7.39 8.49 17.72
N PRO A 72 -6.45 8.10 18.61
CA PRO A 72 -6.47 8.53 20.00
C PRO A 72 -6.13 10.01 20.17
N LEU A 73 -5.60 10.68 19.14
CA LEU A 73 -5.24 12.08 19.20
C LEU A 73 -6.33 12.96 18.58
N PRO A 74 -6.68 14.09 19.22
CA PRO A 74 -7.53 15.09 18.59
C PRO A 74 -6.78 15.74 17.41
N ASP A 75 -7.52 16.08 16.36
CA ASP A 75 -6.99 16.85 15.24
C ASP A 75 -6.34 18.15 15.74
N PRO A 76 -5.17 18.56 15.22
CA PRO A 76 -4.55 19.82 15.60
C PRO A 76 -5.43 21.02 15.22
N ASP A 77 -5.45 22.04 16.08
CA ASP A 77 -6.19 23.28 15.82
C ASP A 77 -5.72 23.92 14.49
N PRO A 78 -6.66 24.46 13.68
CA PRO A 78 -6.30 25.24 12.50
C PRO A 78 -5.36 26.40 12.86
N PHE A 79 -4.34 26.61 12.04
CA PHE A 79 -3.48 27.78 12.20
C PHE A 79 -4.30 29.08 12.12
N PRO A 80 -3.92 30.12 12.87
CA PRO A 80 -4.54 31.44 12.75
C PRO A 80 -4.45 31.91 11.29
N ILE A 81 -5.60 32.27 10.71
CA ILE A 81 -5.64 32.91 9.41
C ILE A 81 -4.95 34.28 9.56
N PRO A 82 -3.94 34.61 8.73
CA PRO A 82 -3.34 35.93 8.73
C PRO A 82 -4.42 37.00 8.47
N ASP A 83 -4.37 38.11 9.19
CA ASP A 83 -5.25 39.25 8.92
C ASP A 83 -5.11 39.66 7.44
N PRO A 84 -6.22 40.04 6.77
CA PRO A 84 -6.15 40.50 5.40
C PRO A 84 -5.25 41.73 5.29
N ASP A 85 -4.34 41.71 4.32
CA ASP A 85 -3.50 42.86 3.97
C ASP A 85 -4.38 44.10 3.73
N PRO A 86 -3.93 45.30 4.16
CA PRO A 86 -4.67 46.53 3.89
C PRO A 86 -4.83 46.71 2.37
N SER A 87 -6.08 46.89 1.95
CA SER A 87 -6.44 47.17 0.55
C SER A 87 -5.65 48.38 0.04
N PRO A 88 -5.08 48.35 -1.18
CA PRO A 88 -4.36 49.50 -1.72
C PRO A 88 -5.31 50.69 -1.84
N SER A 89 -4.97 51.79 -1.16
CA SER A 89 -5.67 53.06 -1.23
C SER A 89 -5.57 53.60 -2.66
N GLU A 90 -6.71 53.91 -3.28
CA GLU A 90 -6.80 54.41 -4.66
C GLU A 90 -5.88 55.63 -4.87
N GLU A 91 -4.92 55.52 -5.80
CA GLU A 91 -4.09 56.65 -6.24
C GLU A 91 -4.94 57.62 -7.07
N PRO A 92 -4.85 58.94 -6.84
CA PRO A 92 -5.59 59.92 -7.63
C PRO A 92 -5.00 60.02 -9.03
N THR A 93 -5.85 59.84 -10.06
CA THR A 93 -5.51 60.01 -11.48
C THR A 93 -4.97 61.41 -11.78
N PRO A 94 -3.83 61.57 -12.48
CA PRO A 94 -3.34 62.89 -12.85
C PRO A 94 -4.17 63.45 -14.02
N ASN A 95 -4.61 64.70 -13.85
CA ASN A 95 -5.38 65.45 -14.83
C ASN A 95 -4.45 65.97 -15.94
N PHE A 96 -4.79 65.68 -17.20
CA PHE A 96 -4.06 66.16 -18.38
C PHE A 96 -4.42 67.62 -18.68
N ASN A 97 -3.41 68.47 -18.92
CA ASN A 97 -3.52 69.76 -19.61
C ASN A 97 -2.49 69.82 -20.74
#